data_AF-A0AAV6U0E4-F1
#
_entry.id   AF-A0AAV6U0E4-F1
#
_cell.length_a   1.000
_cell.length_b   1.000
_cell.length_c   1.000
_cell.angle_alpha   90.00
_cell.angle_beta   90.00
_cell.angle_gamma   90.00
#
_symmetry.space_group_name_H-M   'P 1'
#
loop_
_entity.id
_entity.type
_entity.pdbx_description
1 polymer ?
#
loop_
_entity_poly.entity_id
_entity_poly.type
_entity_poly.pdbx_seq_one_letter_code
_entity_poly.pdbx_strand_id
1 'polypeptide(L)'
;MLVATTSLAIFGANNFDENLRSERDIFQSSSVHPVSSPEGKMQSTCLWFLLLGAVLVTAQFPTRKPNQKVPEVNQRCMDCICQASSNCDETIKCHNGAGGGYFCGPYVISWAYWHDGGRPGDKGRKHDFETCLNNRTCAEEAVRGYMRKYGQDCDSTGTVDCFDFARIHKLGFGQCSGDAIYNSDYWEKFEICYAGEQPHQPPIQPPADPAAEYDYGDANDNINARNGWVESK
;
A
#
# COMPACT_ATOMS: atom_id res chain seq x y z
N MET A 1 69.14 7.78 16.90
CA MET A 1 68.38 6.54 17.14
C MET A 1 67.32 6.86 18.20
N LEU A 2 66.09 7.14 17.77
CA LEU A 2 64.93 7.29 18.67
C LEU A 2 64.20 5.95 18.70
N VAL A 3 63.87 5.47 19.90
CA VAL A 3 62.92 4.37 20.10
C VAL A 3 61.58 5.00 20.44
N ALA A 4 60.63 4.85 19.51
CA ALA A 4 59.23 5.17 19.71
C ALA A 4 58.55 3.98 20.41
N THR A 5 57.80 4.24 21.48
CA THR A 5 56.86 3.28 22.05
C THR A 5 55.49 3.53 21.47
N THR A 6 55.01 2.51 20.77
CA THR A 6 53.70 2.40 20.15
C THR A 6 52.66 1.97 21.18
N SER A 7 51.47 2.58 21.14
CA SER A 7 50.23 1.96 21.63
C SER A 7 49.27 1.78 20.48
N LEU A 8 48.75 0.56 20.39
CA LEU A 8 47.79 0.01 19.44
C LEU A 8 46.42 0.73 19.52
N ALA A 9 45.86 1.11 18.37
CA ALA A 9 44.72 0.47 17.66
C ALA A 9 43.34 0.91 18.22
N ILE A 10 42.28 1.15 17.43
CA ILE A 10 41.69 0.30 16.39
C ILE A 10 40.84 1.16 15.43
N PHE A 11 41.05 0.91 14.12
CA PHE A 11 40.18 0.93 12.94
C PHE A 11 38.96 1.87 12.83
N GLY A 12 38.92 2.56 11.68
CA GLY A 12 37.82 3.37 11.22
C GLY A 12 36.74 2.62 10.42
N ALA A 13 35.66 3.35 10.17
CA ALA A 13 34.74 3.17 9.06
C ALA A 13 34.21 4.56 8.66
N ASN A 14 33.98 4.72 7.37
CA ASN A 14 34.07 5.98 6.63
C ASN A 14 32.84 6.89 6.73
N ASN A 15 33.15 8.17 6.53
CA ASN A 15 32.30 9.33 6.31
C ASN A 15 31.15 9.10 5.33
N PHE A 16 29.96 9.58 5.69
CA PHE A 16 28.91 9.98 4.76
C PHE A 16 28.36 11.35 5.17
N ASP A 17 28.73 12.33 4.37
CA ASP A 17 28.25 13.72 4.18
C ASP A 17 27.48 14.42 5.32
N GLU A 18 28.17 15.33 6.00
CA GLU A 18 27.60 16.53 6.62
C GLU A 18 27.31 17.58 5.53
N ASN A 19 26.04 17.85 5.20
CA ASN A 19 25.67 19.20 4.79
C ASN A 19 24.18 19.51 4.92
N LEU A 20 23.90 20.79 5.21
CA LEU A 20 22.62 21.49 5.19
C LEU A 20 21.81 21.53 6.52
N ARG A 21 22.41 22.20 7.50
CA ARG A 21 21.68 23.01 8.50
C ARG A 21 22.21 24.43 8.48
N SER A 22 21.47 25.37 7.88
CA SER A 22 21.38 26.77 8.30
C SER A 22 20.53 27.50 7.27
N GLU A 23 19.38 28.04 7.69
CA GLU A 23 18.82 29.35 7.31
C GLU A 23 17.51 29.49 8.11
N ARG A 24 17.62 30.07 9.30
CA ARG A 24 16.49 30.50 10.11
C ARG A 24 16.85 31.88 10.65
N ASP A 25 16.58 32.89 9.84
CA ASP A 25 16.38 34.28 10.27
C ASP A 25 15.64 35.02 9.15
N ILE A 26 14.96 36.11 9.50
CA ILE A 26 14.15 36.99 8.64
C ILE A 26 12.66 36.60 8.53
N PHE A 27 11.92 36.82 9.62
CA PHE A 27 10.56 37.35 9.49
C PHE A 27 10.26 38.34 10.63
N GLN A 28 10.70 39.58 10.44
CA GLN A 28 10.18 40.72 11.19
C GLN A 28 9.79 41.82 10.21
N SER A 29 8.48 42.11 10.22
CA SER A 29 7.88 43.43 10.06
C SER A 29 8.28 44.27 8.85
N SER A 30 7.36 44.46 7.90
CA SER A 30 7.26 45.74 7.20
C SER A 30 5.87 46.03 6.65
N SER A 31 5.50 47.28 6.90
CA SER A 31 4.28 48.03 6.69
C SER A 31 3.86 48.17 5.21
N VAL A 32 2.55 48.36 5.01
CA VAL A 32 1.89 48.70 3.76
C VAL A 32 2.40 50.06 3.23
N HIS A 33 2.88 50.09 1.98
CA HIS A 33 3.06 51.30 1.18
C HIS A 33 2.26 51.18 -0.14
N PRO A 34 1.63 52.26 -0.63
CA PRO A 34 0.88 52.24 -1.88
C PRO A 34 1.83 52.29 -3.09
N VAL A 35 1.64 51.37 -4.04
CA VAL A 35 2.35 51.38 -5.33
C VAL A 35 1.68 52.38 -6.27
N SER A 36 2.43 53.44 -6.61
CA SER A 36 2.13 54.34 -7.72
C SER A 36 2.54 53.70 -9.06
N SER A 37 1.62 53.73 -10.02
CA SER A 37 1.80 53.27 -11.40
C SER A 37 2.70 54.21 -12.21
N PRO A 38 3.66 53.68 -13.01
CA PRO A 38 4.20 54.40 -14.16
C PRO A 38 3.66 53.81 -15.48
N GLU A 39 3.08 54.69 -16.29
CA GLU A 39 2.74 54.42 -17.69
C GLU A 39 4.04 54.27 -18.51
N GLY A 40 4.21 53.15 -19.21
CA GLY A 40 5.46 52.85 -19.91
C GLY A 40 5.35 51.78 -21.00
N LYS A 41 4.85 52.22 -22.17
CA LYS A 41 5.05 51.72 -23.54
C LYS A 41 5.56 50.27 -23.73
N MET A 42 4.61 49.41 -24.10
CA MET A 42 4.79 48.06 -24.63
C MET A 42 5.54 48.09 -25.98
N GLN A 43 6.78 47.57 -26.00
CA GLN A 43 7.53 47.36 -27.24
C GLN A 43 7.78 45.86 -27.48
N SER A 44 7.27 45.44 -28.63
CA SER A 44 7.12 44.10 -29.19
C SER A 44 8.45 43.45 -29.59
N THR A 45 8.98 42.55 -28.76
CA THR A 45 10.04 41.60 -29.17
C THR A 45 9.85 40.16 -28.64
N CYS A 46 8.67 39.80 -28.12
CA CYS A 46 8.40 38.47 -27.53
C CYS A 46 8.23 37.30 -28.52
N LEU A 47 8.37 37.46 -29.83
CA LEU A 47 7.86 36.45 -30.78
C LEU A 47 8.88 35.44 -31.33
N TRP A 48 10.17 35.52 -30.97
CA TRP A 48 11.18 34.58 -31.53
C TRP A 48 11.74 33.54 -30.56
N PHE A 49 11.47 33.63 -29.26
CA PHE A 49 11.94 32.63 -28.27
C PHE A 49 10.86 31.63 -27.81
N LEU A 50 9.62 31.73 -28.31
CA LEU A 50 8.49 30.89 -27.88
C LEU A 50 8.24 29.62 -28.71
N LEU A 51 9.16 29.22 -29.61
CA LEU A 51 8.92 28.07 -30.51
C LEU A 51 9.85 26.85 -30.34
N LEU A 52 10.80 26.85 -29.40
CA LEU A 52 11.72 25.71 -29.21
C LEU A 52 11.72 25.09 -27.80
N GLY A 53 10.82 25.52 -26.91
CA GLY A 53 10.79 25.09 -25.51
C GLY A 53 9.68 24.13 -25.12
N ALA A 54 8.94 23.55 -26.07
CA ALA A 54 7.87 22.59 -25.77
C ALA A 54 8.37 21.13 -25.90
N VAL A 55 9.40 20.77 -25.15
CA VAL A 55 9.67 19.35 -24.89
C VAL A 55 8.59 18.88 -23.91
N LEU A 56 7.60 18.17 -24.45
CA LEU A 56 6.55 17.47 -23.71
C LEU A 56 7.20 16.52 -22.69
N VAL A 57 7.34 16.96 -21.44
CA VAL A 57 7.47 16.04 -20.31
C VAL A 57 6.09 15.41 -20.15
N THR A 58 5.82 14.32 -20.87
CA THR A 58 4.69 13.46 -20.54
C THR A 58 5.06 12.78 -19.23
N ALA A 59 4.79 13.46 -18.11
CA ALA A 59 4.73 12.81 -16.82
C ALA A 59 3.69 11.69 -16.95
N GLN A 60 4.16 10.45 -17.02
CA GLN A 60 3.31 9.27 -16.98
C GLN A 60 2.77 9.17 -15.56
N PHE A 61 1.76 9.97 -15.25
CA PHE A 61 0.96 9.72 -14.07
C PHE A 61 0.31 8.34 -14.27
N PRO A 62 0.41 7.41 -13.30
CA PRO A 62 -0.27 6.13 -13.40
C PRO A 62 -1.77 6.42 -13.55
N THR A 63 -2.27 6.17 -14.75
CA THR A 63 -3.68 6.38 -15.08
C THR A 63 -4.40 5.06 -14.81
N ARG A 64 -5.36 5.10 -13.89
CA ARG A 64 -6.31 4.00 -13.71
C ARG A 64 -6.97 3.71 -15.06
N LYS A 65 -6.99 2.44 -15.48
CA LYS A 65 -7.64 2.04 -16.74
C LYS A 65 -9.12 2.45 -16.68
N PRO A 66 -9.63 3.22 -17.66
CA PRO A 66 -11.06 3.55 -17.72
C PRO A 66 -11.83 2.24 -17.90
N ASN A 67 -12.71 1.90 -16.94
CA ASN A 67 -13.47 0.64 -16.78
C ASN A 67 -12.86 -0.48 -15.92
N GLN A 68 -11.79 -0.23 -15.17
CA GLN A 68 -11.34 -1.22 -14.19
C GLN A 68 -12.34 -1.39 -13.03
N LYS A 69 -12.98 -2.57 -12.96
CA LYS A 69 -13.85 -2.97 -11.84
C LYS A 69 -13.00 -3.26 -10.61
N VAL A 70 -13.21 -2.48 -9.55
CA VAL A 70 -12.59 -2.73 -8.24
C VAL A 70 -13.54 -3.60 -7.42
N PRO A 71 -13.13 -4.81 -7.00
CA PRO A 71 -13.93 -5.61 -6.08
C PRO A 71 -13.92 -5.00 -4.69
N GLU A 72 -14.94 -5.33 -3.90
CA GLU A 72 -14.95 -5.02 -2.48
C GLU A 72 -13.88 -5.87 -1.77
N VAL A 73 -13.14 -5.27 -0.83
CA VAL A 73 -12.08 -5.97 -0.09
C VAL A 73 -12.69 -7.08 0.78
N ASN A 74 -12.34 -8.34 0.61
CA ASN A 74 -12.93 -9.39 1.46
C ASN A 74 -12.36 -9.36 2.90
N GLN A 75 -12.98 -10.09 3.84
CA GLN A 75 -12.54 -10.08 5.24
C GLN A 75 -11.12 -10.65 5.42
N ARG A 76 -10.79 -11.73 4.72
CA ARG A 76 -9.44 -12.31 4.74
C ARG A 76 -8.37 -11.28 4.35
N CYS A 77 -8.64 -10.47 3.34
CA CYS A 77 -7.76 -9.39 2.93
C CYS A 77 -7.61 -8.33 4.02
N MET A 78 -8.71 -7.95 4.68
CA MET A 78 -8.68 -7.02 5.82
C MET A 78 -7.82 -7.57 6.95
N ASP A 79 -8.02 -8.83 7.32
CA ASP A 79 -7.29 -9.47 8.41
C ASP A 79 -5.77 -9.49 8.11
N CYS A 80 -5.36 -9.81 6.89
CA CYS A 80 -3.95 -9.81 6.52
C CYS A 80 -3.32 -8.43 6.39
N ILE A 81 -4.07 -7.42 5.92
CA ILE A 81 -3.60 -6.03 5.96
C ILE A 81 -3.41 -5.59 7.43
N CYS A 82 -4.34 -5.94 8.31
CA CYS A 82 -4.26 -5.66 9.75
C CYS A 82 -3.01 -6.30 10.38
N GLN A 83 -2.78 -7.59 10.09
CA GLN A 83 -1.61 -8.32 10.58
C GLN A 83 -0.30 -7.70 10.07
N ALA A 84 -0.24 -7.34 8.78
CA ALA A 84 0.93 -6.70 8.20
C ALA A 84 1.21 -5.30 8.78
N SER A 85 0.17 -4.53 9.10
CA SER A 85 0.29 -3.16 9.60
C SER A 85 0.78 -3.09 11.05
N SER A 86 0.21 -3.88 11.97
CA SER A 86 0.56 -3.81 13.40
C SER A 86 0.57 -5.16 14.14
N ASN A 87 0.59 -6.28 13.42
CA ASN A 87 0.18 -7.60 13.95
C ASN A 87 -1.28 -7.58 14.46
N CYS A 88 -2.11 -6.74 13.82
CA CYS A 88 -3.49 -6.48 14.19
C CYS A 88 -3.67 -6.14 15.68
N ASP A 89 -2.72 -5.40 16.25
CA ASP A 89 -2.78 -4.94 17.63
C ASP A 89 -3.86 -3.86 17.80
N GLU A 90 -5.05 -4.24 18.29
CA GLU A 90 -6.16 -3.31 18.54
C GLU A 90 -5.91 -2.39 19.77
N THR A 91 -4.81 -2.62 20.50
CA THR A 91 -4.39 -1.75 21.60
C THR A 91 -3.51 -0.60 21.14
N ILE A 92 -2.95 -0.67 19.92
CA ILE A 92 -2.15 0.40 19.34
C ILE A 92 -3.05 1.62 19.08
N LYS A 93 -2.94 2.60 19.99
CA LYS A 93 -3.60 3.89 19.83
C LYS A 93 -2.88 4.72 18.78
N CYS A 94 -3.32 5.95 18.63
CA CYS A 94 -2.66 6.88 17.74
C CYS A 94 -1.24 7.20 18.20
N HIS A 95 -0.29 7.17 17.27
CA HIS A 95 1.12 7.36 17.54
C HIS A 95 1.80 8.09 16.38
N ASN A 96 2.96 8.67 16.67
CA ASN A 96 3.83 9.25 15.64
C ASN A 96 4.73 8.15 15.09
N GLY A 97 4.74 7.99 13.77
CA GLY A 97 5.59 7.03 13.05
C GLY A 97 6.83 7.67 12.43
N ALA A 98 7.57 6.87 11.66
CA ALA A 98 8.71 7.35 10.89
C ALA A 98 8.32 8.52 9.96
N GLY A 99 9.23 9.49 9.78
CA GLY A 99 8.96 10.68 8.96
C GLY A 99 7.99 11.69 9.60
N GLY A 100 7.64 11.53 10.88
CA GLY A 100 6.76 12.47 11.60
C GLY A 100 5.27 12.33 11.27
N GLY A 101 4.87 11.23 10.62
CA GLY A 101 3.46 10.95 10.33
C GLY A 101 2.67 10.59 11.58
N TYR A 102 1.39 10.94 11.63
CA TYR A 102 0.46 10.57 12.70
C TYR A 102 -0.52 9.50 12.21
N PHE A 103 -0.48 8.33 12.85
CA PHE A 103 -1.23 7.14 12.45
C PHE A 103 -2.04 6.59 13.62
N CYS A 104 -3.16 5.94 13.33
CA CYS A 104 -4.04 5.38 14.35
C CYS A 104 -4.47 3.95 14.05
N GLY A 105 -4.67 3.19 15.12
CA GLY A 105 -5.36 1.91 15.10
C GLY A 105 -4.56 0.75 14.51
N PRO A 106 -5.18 -0.44 14.47
CA PRO A 106 -4.51 -1.67 14.07
C PRO A 106 -4.13 -1.69 12.57
N TYR A 107 -4.76 -0.82 11.77
CA TYR A 107 -4.42 -0.64 10.36
C TYR A 107 -3.38 0.47 10.12
N VAL A 108 -2.91 1.18 11.16
CA VAL A 108 -1.89 2.25 11.05
C VAL A 108 -2.28 3.29 9.98
N ILE A 109 -3.49 3.84 10.11
CA ILE A 109 -4.09 4.73 9.10
C ILE A 109 -3.85 6.20 9.45
N SER A 110 -3.51 7.01 8.45
CA SER A 110 -3.33 8.46 8.58
C SER A 110 -4.63 9.23 8.37
N TRP A 111 -4.64 10.51 8.77
CA TRP A 111 -5.82 11.37 8.57
C TRP A 111 -6.24 11.50 7.10
N ALA A 112 -5.28 11.69 6.20
CA ALA A 112 -5.57 11.81 4.76
C ALA A 112 -6.18 10.51 4.20
N TYR A 113 -5.69 9.36 4.66
CA TYR A 113 -6.23 8.06 4.27
C TYR A 113 -7.68 7.91 4.75
N TRP A 114 -7.98 8.18 6.02
CA TRP A 114 -9.36 8.13 6.54
C TRP A 114 -10.28 9.14 5.84
N HIS A 115 -9.77 10.34 5.55
CA HIS A 115 -10.49 11.37 4.82
C HIS A 115 -10.93 10.89 3.44
N ASP A 116 -9.98 10.34 2.68
CA ASP A 116 -10.22 9.81 1.36
C ASP A 116 -11.04 8.52 1.35
N GLY A 117 -10.97 7.76 2.45
CA GLY A 117 -11.81 6.60 2.72
C GLY A 117 -13.27 6.92 3.03
N GLY A 118 -13.68 8.18 2.92
CA GLY A 118 -15.07 8.61 3.10
C GLY A 118 -15.42 8.98 4.54
N ARG A 119 -14.43 9.06 5.44
CA ARG A 119 -14.59 9.50 6.83
C ARG A 119 -15.66 8.73 7.61
N PRO A 120 -15.58 7.39 7.67
CA PRO A 120 -16.52 6.61 8.48
C PRO A 120 -16.46 7.08 9.94
N GLY A 121 -17.63 7.10 10.59
CA GLY A 121 -17.79 7.57 11.96
C GLY A 121 -17.72 9.08 12.17
N ASP A 122 -17.46 9.89 11.14
CA ASP A 122 -17.41 11.36 11.23
C ASP A 122 -18.78 11.95 11.59
N LYS A 123 -18.79 12.73 12.67
CA LYS A 123 -19.94 13.46 13.21
C LYS A 123 -19.58 14.94 13.40
N GLY A 124 -18.48 15.40 12.78
CA GLY A 124 -17.98 16.77 12.86
C GLY A 124 -17.27 17.11 14.17
N ARG A 125 -16.82 16.12 14.94
CA ARG A 125 -16.09 16.34 16.20
C ARG A 125 -14.59 16.23 16.01
N LYS A 126 -13.85 16.88 16.93
CA LYS A 126 -12.39 16.97 16.91
C LYS A 126 -11.67 15.60 16.85
N HIS A 127 -12.23 14.57 17.48
CA HIS A 127 -11.59 13.27 17.66
C HIS A 127 -12.30 12.12 16.93
N ASP A 128 -13.16 12.41 15.95
CA ASP A 128 -13.88 11.36 15.24
C ASP A 128 -12.93 10.49 14.41
N PHE A 129 -11.83 11.06 13.91
CA PHE A 129 -10.73 10.34 13.25
C PHE A 129 -10.10 9.28 14.15
N GLU A 130 -9.61 9.68 15.33
CA GLU A 130 -8.99 8.78 16.29
C GLU A 130 -10.01 7.78 16.86
N THR A 131 -11.24 8.23 17.12
CA THR A 131 -12.32 7.36 17.62
C THR A 131 -12.65 6.26 16.63
N CYS A 132 -12.75 6.60 15.35
CA CYS A 132 -13.00 5.63 14.29
C CYS A 132 -11.84 4.66 14.14
N LEU A 133 -10.61 5.16 13.94
CA LEU A 133 -9.50 4.28 13.59
C LEU A 133 -9.03 3.38 14.74
N ASN A 134 -9.26 3.77 15.99
CA ASN A 134 -9.02 2.89 17.14
C ASN A 134 -10.09 1.80 17.30
N ASN A 135 -11.16 1.81 16.49
CA ASN A 135 -12.15 0.75 16.41
C ASN A 135 -11.93 -0.04 15.11
N ARG A 136 -11.67 -1.34 15.21
CA ARG A 136 -11.37 -2.18 14.05
C ARG A 136 -12.42 -2.09 12.94
N THR A 137 -13.70 -2.18 13.27
CA THR A 137 -14.79 -2.15 12.28
C THR A 137 -14.83 -0.82 11.54
N CYS A 138 -14.69 0.31 12.23
CA CYS A 138 -14.68 1.62 11.59
C CYS A 138 -13.39 1.84 10.77
N ALA A 139 -12.25 1.33 11.23
CA ALA A 139 -11.01 1.33 10.47
C ALA A 139 -11.12 0.51 9.16
N GLU A 140 -11.77 -0.66 9.21
CA GLU A 140 -12.05 -1.47 8.02
C GLU A 140 -12.92 -0.72 7.02
N GLU A 141 -13.96 0.00 7.47
CA GLU A 141 -14.76 0.87 6.59
C GLU A 141 -13.90 1.93 5.89
N ALA A 142 -12.90 2.48 6.59
CA ALA A 142 -11.98 3.46 6.01
C ALA A 142 -11.09 2.83 4.94
N VAL A 143 -10.55 1.62 5.19
CA VAL A 143 -9.80 0.85 4.19
C VAL A 143 -10.68 0.55 2.97
N ARG A 144 -11.92 0.08 3.17
CA ARG A 144 -12.86 -0.20 2.07
C ARG A 144 -13.11 1.04 1.23
N GLY A 145 -13.43 2.16 1.86
CA GLY A 145 -13.65 3.42 1.16
C GLY A 145 -12.42 3.87 0.38
N TYR A 146 -11.22 3.73 0.97
CA TYR A 146 -9.97 4.10 0.31
C TYR A 146 -9.71 3.22 -0.91
N MET A 147 -9.93 1.91 -0.81
CA MET A 147 -9.80 0.98 -1.95
C MET A 147 -10.88 1.22 -3.02
N ARG A 148 -12.11 1.60 -2.67
CA ARG A 148 -13.11 2.00 -3.68
C ARG A 148 -12.64 3.22 -4.48
N LYS A 149 -12.00 4.19 -3.82
CA LYS A 149 -11.50 5.42 -4.44
C LYS A 149 -10.25 5.15 -5.28
N TYR A 150 -9.27 4.44 -4.73
CA TYR A 150 -7.91 4.33 -5.27
C TYR A 150 -7.51 2.93 -5.75
N GLY A 151 -8.36 1.93 -5.56
CA GLY A 151 -8.16 0.57 -6.05
C GLY A 151 -7.86 0.54 -7.54
N GLN A 152 -6.75 -0.10 -7.88
CA GLN A 152 -6.25 -0.24 -9.23
C GLN A 152 -5.30 -1.43 -9.29
N ASP A 153 -5.06 -1.93 -10.49
CA ASP A 153 -4.07 -2.98 -10.77
C ASP A 153 -2.66 -2.38 -10.71
N CYS A 154 -1.89 -2.79 -9.71
CA CYS A 154 -0.59 -2.23 -9.40
C CYS A 154 0.55 -3.03 -10.04
N ASP A 155 0.36 -4.34 -10.28
CA ASP A 155 1.35 -5.25 -10.86
C ASP A 155 1.12 -5.57 -12.35
N SER A 156 0.10 -4.96 -12.96
CA SER A 156 -0.28 -5.16 -14.36
C SER A 156 -0.73 -6.59 -14.69
N THR A 157 -1.26 -7.33 -13.70
CA THR A 157 -1.86 -8.66 -13.92
C THR A 157 -3.21 -8.60 -14.66
N GLY A 158 -3.81 -7.42 -14.75
CA GLY A 158 -5.12 -7.20 -15.36
C GLY A 158 -6.29 -7.36 -14.40
N THR A 159 -6.02 -7.79 -13.16
CA THR A 159 -7.02 -7.93 -12.08
C THR A 159 -6.71 -6.97 -10.95
N VAL A 160 -7.75 -6.53 -10.22
CA VAL A 160 -7.55 -5.85 -8.93
C VAL A 160 -7.86 -6.86 -7.84
N ASP A 161 -6.88 -7.21 -7.03
CA ASP A 161 -7.05 -8.15 -5.94
C ASP A 161 -6.46 -7.65 -4.60
N CYS A 162 -6.32 -8.55 -3.63
CA CYS A 162 -5.81 -8.17 -2.32
C CYS A 162 -4.32 -7.80 -2.32
N PHE A 163 -3.52 -8.35 -3.22
CA PHE A 163 -2.11 -7.96 -3.35
C PHE A 163 -2.05 -6.48 -3.76
N ASP A 164 -2.90 -6.04 -4.68
CA ASP A 164 -3.01 -4.62 -5.03
C ASP A 164 -3.46 -3.75 -3.84
N PHE A 165 -4.48 -4.19 -3.11
CA PHE A 165 -4.97 -3.47 -1.93
C PHE A 165 -3.90 -3.34 -0.85
N ALA A 166 -3.11 -4.38 -0.59
CA ALA A 166 -2.02 -4.32 0.36
C ALA A 166 -0.93 -3.32 -0.07
N ARG A 167 -0.61 -3.24 -1.37
CA ARG A 167 0.35 -2.27 -1.92
C ARG A 167 -0.17 -0.84 -1.78
N ILE A 168 -1.43 -0.62 -2.14
CA ILE A 168 -2.08 0.69 -2.02
C ILE A 168 -2.18 1.12 -0.55
N HIS A 169 -2.45 0.19 0.37
CA HIS A 169 -2.53 0.49 1.79
C HIS A 169 -1.18 0.99 2.33
N LYS A 170 -0.08 0.34 1.95
CA LYS A 170 1.26 0.66 2.42
C LYS A 170 1.88 1.88 1.74
N LEU A 171 1.72 2.02 0.42
CA LEU A 171 2.40 3.03 -0.39
C LEU A 171 1.53 4.26 -0.68
N GLY A 172 0.22 4.15 -0.46
CA GLY A 172 -0.75 5.16 -0.84
C GLY A 172 -1.08 5.16 -2.34
N PHE A 173 -1.99 6.06 -2.72
CA PHE A 173 -2.38 6.25 -4.10
C PHE A 173 -1.21 6.70 -5.00
N GLY A 174 -1.05 6.06 -6.15
CA GLY A 174 -0.12 6.46 -7.21
C GLY A 174 1.29 5.85 -7.11
N GLN A 175 1.66 5.27 -5.97
CA GLN A 175 2.99 4.66 -5.78
C GLN A 175 2.96 3.14 -5.72
N CYS A 176 1.79 2.53 -5.90
CA CYS A 176 1.63 1.10 -5.66
C CYS A 176 2.40 0.21 -6.63
N SER A 177 2.85 0.70 -7.79
CA SER A 177 3.64 -0.07 -8.76
C SER A 177 5.14 -0.22 -8.40
N GLY A 178 5.62 0.42 -7.33
CA GLY A 178 7.03 0.34 -6.94
C GLY A 178 7.41 -1.00 -6.32
N ASP A 179 8.58 -1.53 -6.69
CA ASP A 179 9.08 -2.83 -6.21
C ASP A 179 9.70 -2.77 -4.81
N ALA A 180 9.98 -1.58 -4.28
CA ALA A 180 10.59 -1.41 -2.96
C ALA A 180 9.77 -2.03 -1.82
N ILE A 181 8.47 -2.23 -2.03
CA ILE A 181 7.58 -2.88 -1.05
C ILE A 181 7.96 -4.34 -0.78
N TYR A 182 8.49 -5.06 -1.77
CA TYR A 182 8.82 -6.48 -1.64
C TYR A 182 9.90 -6.75 -0.57
N ASN A 183 10.72 -5.74 -0.25
CA ASN A 183 11.77 -5.81 0.77
C ASN A 183 11.34 -5.21 2.12
N SER A 184 10.03 -5.13 2.41
CA SER A 184 9.51 -4.57 3.65
C SER A 184 8.90 -5.64 4.56
N ASP A 185 9.09 -5.49 5.87
CA ASP A 185 8.46 -6.35 6.90
C ASP A 185 6.93 -6.40 6.74
N TYR A 186 6.32 -5.32 6.25
CA TYR A 186 4.90 -5.27 5.96
C TYR A 186 4.52 -6.30 4.88
N TRP A 187 5.25 -6.32 3.77
CA TRP A 187 4.94 -7.19 2.65
C TRP A 187 5.17 -8.66 2.99
N GLU A 188 6.29 -8.96 3.65
CA GLU A 188 6.60 -10.31 4.14
C GLU A 188 5.46 -10.85 5.02
N LYS A 189 5.02 -10.08 6.02
CA LYS A 189 3.91 -10.48 6.90
C LYS A 189 2.58 -10.64 6.14
N PHE A 190 2.32 -9.73 5.19
CA PHE A 190 1.13 -9.80 4.37
C PHE A 190 1.11 -11.08 3.52
N GLU A 191 2.20 -11.39 2.82
CA GLU A 191 2.32 -12.61 2.01
C GLU A 191 2.19 -13.87 2.86
N ILE A 192 2.85 -13.92 4.02
CA ILE A 192 2.71 -15.05 4.94
C ILE A 192 1.24 -15.26 5.33
N CYS A 193 0.52 -14.19 5.67
CA CYS A 193 -0.91 -14.29 6.02
C CYS A 193 -1.80 -14.64 4.81
N TYR A 194 -1.65 -13.94 3.69
CA TYR A 194 -2.59 -13.99 2.58
C TYR A 194 -2.25 -15.04 1.51
N ALA A 195 -1.00 -15.49 1.40
CA ALA A 195 -0.60 -16.58 0.51
C ALA A 195 -0.46 -17.90 1.28
N GLY A 196 -0.03 -17.85 2.55
CA GLY A 196 0.19 -19.01 3.41
C GLY A 196 -1.08 -19.75 3.85
N GLU A 197 -2.26 -19.14 3.76
CA GLU A 197 -3.55 -19.80 4.04
C GLU A 197 -4.40 -20.01 2.77
N GLN A 198 -3.98 -20.83 1.81
CA GLN A 198 -4.88 -21.18 0.69
C GLN A 198 -6.21 -21.76 1.22
N PRO A 199 -7.39 -21.31 0.73
CA PRO A 199 -8.63 -22.06 0.89
C PRO A 199 -8.56 -23.24 -0.08
N HIS A 200 -7.95 -24.34 0.34
CA HIS A 200 -7.98 -25.63 -0.35
C HIS A 200 -8.28 -26.71 0.67
N GLN A 201 -9.55 -27.09 0.76
CA GLN A 201 -10.06 -28.30 1.41
C GLN A 201 -9.71 -28.42 2.92
N PRO A 202 -10.58 -29.00 3.77
CA PRO A 202 -10.13 -29.43 5.09
C PRO A 202 -8.90 -30.33 4.91
N PRO A 203 -7.99 -30.41 5.91
CA PRO A 203 -6.82 -31.26 5.82
C PRO A 203 -7.25 -32.63 5.33
N ILE A 204 -6.66 -33.12 4.24
CA ILE A 204 -6.70 -34.56 3.98
C ILE A 204 -5.94 -35.14 5.17
N GLN A 205 -6.69 -35.51 6.21
CA GLN A 205 -6.19 -36.44 7.20
C GLN A 205 -5.73 -37.65 6.38
N PRO A 206 -4.47 -38.12 6.52
CA PRO A 206 -4.14 -39.43 5.98
C PRO A 206 -5.23 -40.39 6.48
N PRO A 207 -5.76 -41.28 5.61
CA PRO A 207 -6.83 -42.18 6.03
C PRO A 207 -6.40 -42.84 7.33
N ALA A 208 -7.27 -42.77 8.33
CA ALA A 208 -7.05 -43.42 9.62
C ALA A 208 -7.02 -44.96 9.50
N ASP A 209 -7.06 -45.49 8.27
CA ASP A 209 -6.95 -46.89 7.93
C ASP A 209 -5.82 -47.12 6.90
N PRO A 210 -4.80 -47.93 7.21
CA PRO A 210 -3.75 -48.32 6.26
C PRO A 210 -4.22 -49.33 5.20
N ALA A 211 -5.50 -49.37 4.83
CA ALA A 211 -6.06 -50.45 3.99
C ALA A 211 -6.94 -50.01 2.81
N ALA A 212 -7.03 -48.71 2.49
CA ALA A 212 -7.72 -48.28 1.27
C ALA A 212 -6.74 -48.19 0.09
N GLU A 213 -6.49 -49.32 -0.54
CA GLU A 213 -5.88 -49.39 -1.87
C GLU A 213 -6.85 -48.79 -2.89
N TYR A 214 -6.50 -47.64 -3.45
CA TYR A 214 -7.26 -46.98 -4.50
C TYR A 214 -6.87 -47.60 -5.85
N ASP A 215 -7.71 -48.52 -6.31
CA ASP A 215 -7.69 -49.09 -7.66
C ASP A 215 -8.09 -48.02 -8.69
N TYR A 216 -7.10 -47.54 -9.45
CA TYR A 216 -7.33 -46.62 -10.56
C TYR A 216 -7.81 -47.44 -11.76
N GLY A 217 -9.11 -47.73 -11.79
CA GLY A 217 -9.74 -48.47 -12.88
C GLY A 217 -9.57 -47.75 -14.22
N ASP A 218 -8.82 -48.38 -15.12
CA ASP A 218 -8.57 -47.93 -16.47
C ASP A 218 -9.87 -47.66 -17.25
N ALA A 219 -10.02 -46.41 -17.70
CA ALA A 219 -11.07 -45.98 -18.61
C ALA A 219 -10.77 -46.48 -20.02
N ASN A 220 -10.94 -47.77 -20.29
CA ASN A 220 -10.96 -48.28 -21.66
C ASN A 220 -11.65 -49.64 -21.80
N ASP A 221 -12.94 -49.75 -21.45
CA ASP A 221 -13.81 -50.83 -21.93
C ASP A 221 -15.29 -50.55 -21.59
N ASN A 222 -16.02 -49.82 -22.47
CA ASN A 222 -17.43 -50.15 -22.76
C ASN A 222 -18.04 -49.27 -23.88
N ILE A 223 -17.66 -49.58 -25.12
CA ILE A 223 -18.50 -49.33 -26.30
C ILE A 223 -19.55 -50.45 -26.48
N ASN A 224 -19.58 -51.48 -25.63
CA ASN A 224 -20.49 -52.63 -25.78
C ASN A 224 -21.11 -53.12 -24.47
N ALA A 225 -22.06 -52.36 -23.90
CA ALA A 225 -23.05 -52.92 -22.98
C ALA A 225 -24.38 -52.16 -23.04
N ARG A 226 -24.95 -52.15 -24.25
CA ARG A 226 -26.40 -52.12 -24.46
C ARG A 226 -27.04 -53.30 -23.71
N ASN A 227 -28.22 -53.05 -23.12
CA ASN A 227 -29.26 -54.01 -22.70
C ASN A 227 -29.18 -54.52 -21.25
N GLY A 228 -30.13 -54.12 -20.40
CA GLY A 228 -30.32 -54.76 -19.10
C GLY A 228 -31.28 -54.06 -18.13
N TRP A 229 -32.53 -53.84 -18.54
CA TRP A 229 -33.65 -53.59 -17.61
C TRP A 229 -33.90 -54.83 -16.75
N VAL A 230 -33.87 -54.74 -15.41
CA VAL A 230 -34.80 -55.46 -14.51
C VAL A 230 -34.99 -54.66 -13.21
N GLU A 231 -36.25 -54.57 -12.82
CA GLU A 231 -36.89 -53.82 -11.74
C GLU A 231 -37.04 -54.70 -10.47
N SER A 232 -37.37 -54.06 -9.33
CA SER A 232 -37.92 -54.63 -8.06
C SER A 232 -36.95 -55.47 -7.18
N LYS A 233 -36.89 -55.28 -5.85
CA LYS A 233 -37.96 -55.12 -4.85
C LYS A 233 -37.54 -54.23 -3.68
#